data_AF-A0A9W6XP20-F1
#
_entry.id   AF-A0A9W6XP20-F1
#
_cell.length_a   1.000
_cell.length_b   1.000
_cell.length_c   1.000
_cell.angle_alpha   90.00
_cell.angle_beta   90.00
_cell.angle_gamma   90.00
#
_symmetry.space_group_name_H-M   'P 1'
#
loop_
_entity.id
_entity.type
_entity.pdbx_description
1 polymer ?
#
loop_
_entity_poly.entity_id
_entity_poly.type
_entity_poly.pdbx_seq_one_letter_code
_entity_poly.pdbx_strand_id
1 'polypeptide(L)'
;MHKRIAAADAAPESKRPRRGRMGKELTAEQKAIVKMYVTRGVTEGLVKCSHCDKEISSRNVDRWASHLRGCARTPEDVKAQIQPVRAADAAVVTKSEDPVTAAAVPAAVATPVTHVPHTPNPLGNGYNEVFKVHVSKDYMKFNAAHFIAYKVRAASTAGRGMGSNWVVWVLQGFREKLHGHNYRLAVTITGQVGPDGYVVDFGEIKKISRVICKELNESFLVPMNSDALKVCTSRTGELVAMG
;
A
#
# COMPACT_ATOMS: atom_id res chain seq x y z
N MET A 1 -4.01 -41.09 31.99
CA MET A 1 -3.72 -39.85 32.74
C MET A 1 -4.25 -38.66 31.96
N HIS A 2 -5.47 -38.22 32.30
CA HIS A 2 -6.13 -37.07 31.67
C HIS A 2 -5.78 -35.82 32.47
N LYS A 3 -5.00 -34.90 31.90
CA LYS A 3 -4.82 -33.55 32.48
C LYS A 3 -5.80 -32.60 31.79
N ARG A 4 -6.94 -32.37 32.46
CA ARG A 4 -7.76 -31.16 32.27
C ARG A 4 -6.96 -29.98 32.83
N ILE A 5 -6.79 -28.93 32.04
CA ILE A 5 -6.34 -27.62 32.53
C ILE A 5 -7.57 -26.73 32.55
N ALA A 6 -7.91 -26.25 33.75
CA ALA A 6 -8.98 -25.32 34.01
C ALA A 6 -8.64 -23.94 33.44
N ALA A 7 -9.59 -23.34 32.70
CA ALA A 7 -9.56 -21.93 32.37
C ALA A 7 -10.10 -21.15 33.57
N ALA A 8 -9.31 -20.19 34.06
CA ALA A 8 -9.75 -19.19 35.02
C ALA A 8 -10.31 -18.00 34.26
N ASP A 9 -11.53 -17.59 34.62
CA ASP A 9 -12.23 -16.43 34.12
C ASP A 9 -11.47 -15.13 34.44
N ALA A 10 -11.19 -14.33 33.41
CA ALA A 10 -10.77 -12.94 33.54
C ALA A 10 -11.73 -12.06 32.74
N ALA A 11 -12.44 -11.19 33.44
CA ALA A 11 -13.40 -10.23 32.88
C ALA A 11 -12.73 -9.25 31.89
N PRO A 12 -13.44 -8.76 30.85
CA PRO A 12 -12.86 -7.84 29.90
C PRO A 12 -12.86 -6.40 30.44
N GLU A 13 -11.66 -5.87 30.70
CA GLU A 13 -11.37 -4.47 30.98
C GLU A 13 -11.77 -3.58 29.78
N SER A 14 -12.76 -2.71 29.97
CA SER A 14 -13.24 -1.75 28.97
C SER A 14 -12.19 -0.66 28.68
N LYS A 15 -11.39 -0.82 27.61
CA LYS A 15 -10.52 0.25 27.10
C LYS A 15 -11.18 0.99 25.94
N ARG A 16 -11.58 2.23 26.24
CA ARG A 16 -12.14 3.25 25.33
C ARG A 16 -11.57 3.19 23.91
N PRO A 17 -12.40 3.34 22.85
CA PRO A 17 -11.91 3.38 21.49
C PRO A 17 -11.03 4.62 21.28
N ARG A 18 -9.76 4.40 20.92
CA ARG A 18 -8.87 5.48 20.48
C ARG A 18 -9.42 6.02 19.16
N ARG A 19 -9.84 7.29 19.17
CA ARG A 19 -10.28 8.08 18.01
C ARG A 19 -9.49 7.69 16.75
N GLY A 20 -10.21 7.14 15.78
CA GLY A 20 -9.69 6.76 14.48
C GLY A 20 -8.95 7.92 13.83
N ARG A 21 -7.67 7.70 13.49
CA ARG A 21 -6.86 8.63 12.70
C ARG A 21 -7.20 8.42 11.22
N MET A 22 -8.44 8.76 10.86
CA MET A 22 -8.96 8.75 9.48
C MET A 22 -8.28 9.85 8.65
N GLY A 23 -7.91 9.53 7.41
CA GLY A 23 -7.60 10.46 6.31
C GLY A 23 -6.49 11.51 6.54
N LYS A 24 -5.23 11.10 6.66
CA LYS A 24 -4.09 12.04 6.87
C LYS A 24 -3.16 12.20 5.69
N GLU A 25 -3.60 11.84 4.49
CA GLU A 25 -2.74 11.97 3.33
C GLU A 25 -3.16 13.14 2.46
N LEU A 26 -2.19 13.99 2.15
CA LEU A 26 -2.35 15.15 1.27
C LEU A 26 -2.44 14.69 -0.19
N THR A 27 -3.33 15.31 -0.96
CA THR A 27 -3.37 15.10 -2.42
C THR A 27 -2.09 15.61 -3.09
N ALA A 28 -1.85 15.23 -4.34
CA ALA A 28 -0.68 15.70 -5.10
C ALA A 28 -0.65 17.24 -5.22
N GLU A 29 -1.81 17.85 -5.44
CA GLU A 29 -2.00 19.30 -5.48
C GLU A 29 -1.66 19.95 -4.13
N GLN A 30 -2.16 19.40 -3.03
CA GLN A 30 -1.86 19.89 -1.69
C GLN A 30 -0.36 19.78 -1.35
N LYS A 31 0.29 18.70 -1.79
CA LYS A 31 1.74 18.54 -1.66
C LYS A 31 2.51 19.57 -2.49
N ALA A 32 1.99 20.00 -3.63
CA ALA A 32 2.58 21.07 -4.44
C ALA A 32 2.44 22.43 -3.74
N ILE A 33 1.25 22.75 -3.21
CA ILE A 33 1.00 23.98 -2.45
C ILE A 33 1.94 24.07 -1.24
N VAL A 34 2.08 22.99 -0.47
CA VAL A 34 3.01 22.93 0.68
C VAL A 34 4.46 23.22 0.28
N LYS A 35 4.90 22.76 -0.89
CA LYS A 35 6.26 23.00 -1.40
C LYS A 35 6.50 24.48 -1.76
N MET A 36 5.47 25.24 -2.11
CA MET A 36 5.59 26.67 -2.42
C MET A 36 5.87 27.53 -1.19
N TYR A 37 5.43 27.09 -0.01
CA TYR A 37 5.57 27.84 1.25
C TYR A 37 6.67 27.31 2.17
N VAL A 38 7.63 26.57 1.59
CA VAL A 38 8.86 26.17 2.27
C VAL A 38 10.08 26.51 1.42
N THR A 39 11.12 27.03 2.08
CA THR A 39 12.38 27.37 1.43
C THR A 39 13.41 26.27 1.69
N ARG A 40 14.10 25.81 0.65
CA ARG A 40 15.21 24.86 0.77
C ARG A 40 16.52 25.64 0.93
N GLY A 41 17.28 25.31 1.97
CA GLY A 41 18.62 25.87 2.19
C GLY A 41 19.66 25.27 1.24
N VAL A 42 20.81 25.93 1.15
CA VAL A 42 21.97 25.52 0.33
C VAL A 42 22.57 24.19 0.83
N THR A 43 22.40 23.89 2.12
CA THR A 43 22.80 22.60 2.71
C THR A 43 21.70 21.55 2.52
N GLU A 44 22.08 20.38 2.00
CA GLU A 44 21.14 19.29 1.71
C GLU A 44 20.31 18.89 2.94
N GLY A 45 18.99 19.10 2.85
CA GLY A 45 18.03 18.68 3.88
C GLY A 45 17.58 19.77 4.84
N LEU A 46 18.11 20.99 4.72
CA LEU A 46 17.61 22.15 5.46
C LEU A 46 16.36 22.70 4.77
N VAL A 47 15.20 22.62 5.44
CA VAL A 47 13.94 23.18 4.95
C VAL A 47 13.41 24.15 6.00
N LYS A 48 13.02 25.37 5.59
CA LYS A 48 12.48 26.41 6.48
C LYS A 48 11.07 26.80 6.04
N CYS A 49 10.23 27.15 7.00
CA CYS A 49 8.91 27.73 6.73
C CYS A 49 9.06 29.14 6.16
N SER A 50 8.47 29.44 5.00
CA SER A 50 8.58 30.75 4.37
C SER A 50 7.83 31.87 5.11
N HIS A 51 6.99 31.54 6.10
CA HIS A 51 6.23 32.52 6.89
C HIS A 51 6.85 32.84 8.24
N CYS A 52 7.56 31.90 8.86
CA CYS A 52 8.12 32.11 10.21
C CYS A 52 9.61 31.81 10.34
N ASP A 53 10.26 31.43 9.24
CA ASP A 53 11.68 31.07 9.12
C ASP A 53 12.12 29.91 10.03
N LYS A 54 11.18 29.28 10.74
CA LYS A 54 11.46 28.13 11.58
C LYS A 54 11.92 26.95 10.72
N GLU A 55 13.02 26.36 11.14
CA GLU A 55 13.56 25.16 10.52
C GLU A 55 12.65 23.95 10.79
N ILE A 56 12.38 23.21 9.72
CA ILE A 56 11.63 21.96 9.73
C ILE A 56 12.60 20.85 9.30
N SER A 57 13.25 20.21 10.27
CA SER A 57 14.24 19.15 10.09
C SER A 57 13.60 17.82 9.65
N SER A 58 12.93 17.82 8.50
CA SER A 58 12.38 16.61 7.89
C SER A 58 12.35 16.73 6.38
N ARG A 59 12.57 15.62 5.68
CA ARG A 59 12.36 15.51 4.23
C ARG A 59 10.91 15.11 3.86
N ASN A 60 10.01 15.01 4.84
CA ASN A 60 8.62 14.61 4.64
C ASN A 60 7.68 15.82 4.50
N VAL A 61 7.02 15.93 3.34
CA VAL A 61 6.04 16.98 3.01
C VAL A 61 4.87 17.04 3.99
N ASP A 62 4.42 15.91 4.53
CA ASP A 62 3.32 15.89 5.51
C ASP A 62 3.70 16.59 6.81
N ARG A 63 4.99 16.51 7.20
CA ARG A 63 5.49 17.23 8.38
C ARG A 63 5.60 18.73 8.10
N TRP A 64 5.94 19.13 6.88
CA TRP A 64 5.92 20.54 6.46
C TRP A 64 4.51 21.10 6.53
N ALA A 65 3.54 20.39 5.94
CA ALA A 65 2.13 20.78 5.99
C ALA A 65 1.60 20.85 7.43
N SER A 66 2.02 19.92 8.29
CA SER A 66 1.66 19.96 9.71
C SER A 66 2.21 21.18 10.44
N HIS A 67 3.41 21.65 10.06
CA HIS A 67 3.96 22.89 10.58
C HIS A 67 3.20 24.10 10.05
N LEU A 68 2.98 24.22 8.73
CA LEU A 68 2.27 25.34 8.10
C LEU A 68 0.86 25.52 8.70
N ARG A 69 0.12 24.42 8.92
CA ARG A 69 -1.18 24.47 9.61
C ARG A 69 -1.11 24.94 11.07
N GLY A 70 -0.02 24.63 11.77
CA GLY A 70 0.20 25.04 13.16
C GLY A 70 0.95 26.36 13.30
N CYS A 71 1.35 26.99 12.20
CA CYS A 71 2.13 28.21 12.22
C CYS A 71 1.20 29.42 12.32
N ALA A 72 1.39 30.22 13.37
CA ALA A 72 0.61 31.44 13.58
C ALA A 72 0.80 32.50 12.49
N ARG A 73 1.94 32.47 11.77
CA ARG A 73 2.25 33.43 10.69
C ARG A 73 1.81 32.97 9.31
N THR A 74 1.40 31.72 9.16
CA THR A 74 0.84 31.25 7.88
C THR A 74 -0.59 31.76 7.76
N PRO A 75 -0.96 32.40 6.64
CA PRO A 75 -2.30 32.93 6.46
C PRO A 75 -3.34 31.80 6.27
N GLU A 76 -4.59 32.09 6.62
CA GLU A 76 -5.64 31.08 6.82
C GLU A 76 -6.13 30.45 5.51
N ASP A 77 -6.03 31.19 4.40
CA ASP A 77 -6.29 30.72 3.04
C ASP A 77 -5.33 29.59 2.62
N VAL A 78 -4.04 29.74 2.91
CA VAL A 78 -3.02 28.71 2.67
C VAL A 78 -3.31 27.49 3.54
N LYS A 79 -3.68 27.69 4.81
CA LYS A 79 -4.04 26.59 5.72
C LYS A 79 -5.25 25.81 5.23
N ALA A 80 -6.25 26.49 4.68
CA ALA A 80 -7.47 25.88 4.14
C ALA A 80 -7.15 24.95 2.96
N GLN A 81 -6.27 25.38 2.05
CA GLN A 81 -5.88 24.61 0.87
C GLN A 81 -5.10 23.33 1.22
N ILE A 82 -4.36 23.32 2.33
CA ILE A 82 -3.53 22.18 2.77
C ILE A 82 -4.22 21.30 3.83
N GLN A 83 -5.52 21.44 4.04
CA GLN A 83 -6.27 20.57 4.95
C GLN A 83 -6.43 19.16 4.36
N PRO A 84 -6.17 18.08 5.11
CA PRO A 84 -6.43 16.73 4.61
C PRO A 84 -7.90 16.59 4.23
N VAL A 85 -8.18 16.03 3.05
CA VAL A 85 -9.54 15.83 2.57
C VAL A 85 -10.32 14.99 3.59
N ARG A 86 -11.36 15.57 4.19
CA ARG A 86 -12.35 14.82 4.96
C ARG A 86 -13.28 14.14 3.97
N ALA A 87 -13.60 12.88 4.19
CA ALA A 87 -14.56 12.12 3.38
C ALA A 87 -16.02 12.65 3.43
N ALA A 88 -16.26 13.83 4.00
CA ALA A 88 -17.57 14.43 4.19
C ALA A 88 -17.84 15.69 3.33
N ASP A 89 -16.81 16.30 2.73
CA ASP A 89 -16.97 17.58 2.03
C ASP A 89 -17.02 17.44 0.49
N ALA A 90 -17.26 16.23 -0.03
CA ALA A 90 -17.50 15.99 -1.47
C ALA A 90 -18.94 16.30 -1.91
N ALA A 91 -19.80 16.75 -0.99
CA ALA A 91 -21.13 17.24 -1.30
C ALA A 91 -21.29 18.63 -0.71
N VAL A 92 -21.61 19.61 -1.57
CA VAL A 92 -21.93 21.04 -1.32
C VAL A 92 -20.89 21.97 -1.97
N VAL A 93 -20.94 22.05 -3.31
CA VAL A 93 -20.90 23.32 -4.05
C VAL A 93 -21.72 23.12 -5.33
N THR A 94 -23.02 23.41 -5.28
CA THR A 94 -23.82 23.90 -6.42
C THR A 94 -25.10 24.50 -5.88
N LYS A 95 -25.14 25.83 -5.78
CA LYS A 95 -26.41 26.58 -5.73
C LYS A 95 -26.19 27.97 -6.32
N SER A 96 -26.56 28.09 -7.59
CA SER A 96 -26.97 29.32 -8.27
C SER A 96 -27.70 28.84 -9.53
N GLU A 97 -29.02 28.69 -9.45
CA GLU A 97 -30.02 29.62 -10.03
C GLU A 97 -30.26 29.36 -11.53
N ASP A 98 -31.35 28.64 -11.82
CA ASP A 98 -32.14 28.77 -13.05
C ASP A 98 -33.12 29.96 -12.85
N PRO A 99 -33.64 30.66 -13.90
CA PRO A 99 -34.08 30.05 -15.16
C PRO A 99 -33.89 30.87 -16.44
N VAL A 100 -33.74 30.22 -17.60
CA VAL A 100 -34.16 30.85 -18.86
C VAL A 100 -34.75 29.86 -19.86
N THR A 101 -35.94 30.22 -20.33
CA THR A 101 -36.66 29.75 -21.51
C THR A 101 -35.85 29.82 -22.81
N ALA A 102 -36.29 29.00 -23.76
CA ALA A 102 -35.82 28.83 -25.13
C ALA A 102 -35.48 30.13 -25.91
N ALA A 103 -34.38 30.08 -26.69
CA ALA A 103 -34.41 30.10 -28.17
C ALA A 103 -33.06 30.53 -28.78
N ALA A 104 -32.78 29.94 -29.95
CA ALA A 104 -31.96 30.45 -31.06
C ALA A 104 -30.42 30.42 -30.99
N VAL A 105 -29.86 29.74 -31.99
CA VAL A 105 -28.47 29.80 -32.49
C VAL A 105 -28.36 31.07 -33.37
N PRO A 106 -27.27 31.86 -33.34
CA PRO A 106 -26.15 31.57 -34.25
C PRO A 106 -24.73 31.94 -33.78
N ALA A 107 -23.77 31.20 -34.36
CA ALA A 107 -22.44 31.57 -34.86
C ALA A 107 -21.44 32.43 -34.02
N ALA A 108 -20.31 31.78 -33.76
CA ALA A 108 -18.91 32.27 -33.86
C ALA A 108 -18.47 33.53 -33.10
N VAL A 109 -17.66 33.32 -32.04
CA VAL A 109 -16.39 34.05 -31.80
C VAL A 109 -15.42 33.11 -31.08
N ALA A 110 -14.32 32.74 -31.74
CA ALA A 110 -13.23 31.99 -31.11
C ALA A 110 -12.36 32.96 -30.30
N THR A 111 -12.28 32.76 -28.99
CA THR A 111 -11.31 33.42 -28.10
C THR A 111 -10.09 32.52 -27.90
N PRO A 112 -8.85 33.07 -27.86
CA PRO A 112 -7.64 32.27 -27.77
C PRO A 112 -7.47 31.76 -26.35
N VAL A 113 -7.42 30.43 -26.18
CA VAL A 113 -7.03 29.82 -24.91
C VAL A 113 -5.52 30.02 -24.78
N THR A 114 -5.11 30.84 -23.82
CA THR A 114 -3.70 31.07 -23.50
C THR A 114 -3.09 29.76 -23.00
N HIS A 115 -2.33 29.10 -23.87
CA HIS A 115 -1.59 27.89 -23.55
C HIS A 115 -0.53 28.26 -22.51
N VAL A 116 -0.67 27.75 -21.28
CA VAL A 116 0.41 27.84 -20.28
C VAL A 116 1.59 27.05 -20.86
N PRO A 117 2.79 27.65 -21.02
CA PRO A 117 3.89 26.92 -21.60
C PRO A 117 4.30 25.82 -20.63
N HIS A 118 4.16 24.56 -21.06
CA HIS A 118 4.86 23.44 -20.45
C HIS A 118 6.35 23.78 -20.44
N THR A 119 6.92 24.03 -19.26
CA THR A 119 8.37 24.11 -19.12
C THR A 119 8.93 22.75 -19.55
N PRO A 120 9.85 22.69 -20.53
CA PRO A 120 10.47 21.44 -20.93
C PRO A 120 11.17 20.84 -19.71
N ASN A 121 10.95 19.55 -19.47
CA ASN A 121 11.67 18.83 -18.43
C ASN A 121 13.18 19.02 -18.70
N PRO A 122 14.01 19.47 -17.73
CA PRO A 122 15.44 19.75 -17.96
C PRO A 122 16.27 18.52 -18.33
N LEU A 123 15.69 17.32 -18.20
CA LEU A 123 16.26 16.06 -18.60
C LEU A 123 15.63 15.73 -19.96
N GLY A 124 16.40 15.83 -21.05
CA GLY A 124 15.90 15.67 -22.42
C GLY A 124 15.21 14.33 -22.71
N ASN A 125 14.72 14.17 -23.95
CA ASN A 125 13.98 13.03 -24.52
C ASN A 125 14.67 11.63 -24.44
N GLY A 126 15.31 11.26 -23.33
CA GLY A 126 16.15 10.08 -23.18
C GLY A 126 15.56 8.91 -22.37
N TYR A 127 14.30 8.97 -21.91
CA TYR A 127 13.78 7.99 -20.92
C TYR A 127 13.39 6.61 -21.48
N ASN A 128 14.09 6.10 -22.50
CA ASN A 128 13.98 4.68 -22.87
C ASN A 128 14.75 3.76 -21.90
N GLU A 129 15.41 4.33 -20.88
CA GLU A 129 16.06 3.57 -19.83
C GLU A 129 15.05 2.99 -18.83
N VAL A 130 15.14 1.68 -18.64
CA VAL A 130 14.35 0.93 -17.66
C VAL A 130 15.11 0.92 -16.34
N PHE A 131 14.51 1.50 -15.31
CA PHE A 131 15.09 1.59 -13.98
C PHE A 131 14.54 0.51 -13.06
N LYS A 132 15.34 0.12 -12.06
CA LYS A 132 14.97 -0.86 -11.03
C LYS A 132 14.94 -0.19 -9.66
N VAL A 133 13.76 -0.16 -9.07
CA VAL A 133 13.53 0.31 -7.71
C VAL A 133 13.46 -0.88 -6.77
N HIS A 134 14.23 -0.87 -5.69
CA HIS A 134 14.16 -1.86 -4.63
C HIS A 134 13.80 -1.20 -3.30
N VAL A 135 12.76 -1.71 -2.65
CA VAL A 135 12.28 -1.21 -1.35
C VAL A 135 12.26 -2.36 -0.35
N SER A 136 13.06 -2.20 0.70
CA SER A 136 13.02 -3.03 1.91
C SER A 136 13.08 -2.13 3.13
N LYS A 137 12.35 -2.50 4.19
CA LYS A 137 12.31 -1.79 5.47
C LYS A 137 12.20 -2.79 6.62
N ASP A 138 12.68 -2.41 7.80
CA ASP A 138 12.71 -3.30 8.96
C ASP A 138 11.32 -3.69 9.48
N TYR A 139 10.31 -2.85 9.20
CA TYR A 139 8.92 -3.13 9.53
C TYR A 139 8.17 -3.90 8.43
N MET A 140 8.79 -4.14 7.26
CA MET A 140 8.22 -4.99 6.20
C MET A 140 8.52 -6.45 6.55
N LYS A 141 7.87 -6.92 7.62
CA LYS A 141 8.01 -8.26 8.15
C LYS A 141 6.69 -8.74 8.74
N PHE A 142 6.48 -10.04 8.73
CA PHE A 142 5.36 -10.69 9.39
C PHE A 142 5.82 -12.01 10.00
N ASN A 143 5.26 -12.37 11.14
CA ASN A 143 5.56 -13.66 11.78
C ASN A 143 4.38 -14.59 11.52
N ALA A 144 4.63 -15.81 11.04
CA ALA A 144 3.56 -16.76 10.77
C ALA A 144 3.99 -18.19 11.03
N ALA A 145 3.03 -19.02 11.41
CA ALA A 145 3.19 -20.47 11.46
C ALA A 145 2.88 -21.09 10.09
N HIS A 146 3.56 -22.17 9.73
CA HIS A 146 3.36 -22.88 8.47
C HIS A 146 3.88 -24.33 8.55
N PHE A 147 3.54 -25.13 7.55
CA PHE A 147 4.27 -26.34 7.19
C PHE A 147 4.15 -26.58 5.69
N ILE A 148 5.18 -27.15 5.09
CA ILE A 148 5.23 -27.56 3.69
C ILE A 148 4.78 -29.01 3.53
N ALA A 149 3.93 -29.24 2.53
CA ALA A 149 3.54 -30.57 2.06
C ALA A 149 3.43 -30.58 0.53
N TYR A 150 3.94 -31.63 -0.11
CA TYR A 150 3.83 -31.82 -1.56
C TYR A 150 3.86 -33.31 -1.94
N LYS A 151 3.33 -33.62 -3.12
CA LYS A 151 3.42 -34.95 -3.74
C LYS A 151 4.60 -35.00 -4.70
N VAL A 152 5.37 -36.07 -4.63
CA VAL A 152 6.40 -36.42 -5.60
C VAL A 152 5.83 -37.49 -6.53
N ARG A 153 5.83 -37.22 -7.83
CA ARG A 153 5.61 -38.26 -8.84
C ARG A 153 6.92 -38.97 -9.09
N ALA A 154 7.04 -40.21 -8.62
CA ALA A 154 8.13 -41.09 -8.97
C ALA A 154 7.64 -42.12 -10.00
N ALA A 155 8.36 -42.23 -11.12
CA ALA A 155 8.18 -43.36 -12.03
C ALA A 155 8.82 -44.59 -11.38
N SER A 156 8.00 -45.60 -11.09
CA SER A 156 8.43 -46.92 -10.69
C SER A 156 8.38 -47.84 -11.91
N THR A 157 9.54 -48.30 -12.37
CA THR A 157 9.65 -49.41 -13.32
C THR A 157 9.56 -50.73 -12.55
N ALA A 158 8.39 -51.04 -12.00
CA ALA A 158 8.13 -52.32 -11.36
C ALA A 158 7.20 -53.17 -12.25
N GLY A 159 7.80 -53.94 -13.15
CA GLY A 159 7.10 -55.00 -13.89
C GLY A 159 7.90 -55.59 -15.04
N ARG A 160 8.76 -56.59 -14.78
CA ARG A 160 9.19 -57.55 -15.82
C ARG A 160 8.08 -58.58 -15.99
N GLY A 161 7.11 -58.28 -16.85
CA GLY A 161 6.05 -59.21 -17.27
C GLY A 161 5.86 -59.10 -18.78
N MET A 162 5.80 -60.26 -19.46
CA MET A 162 5.75 -60.43 -20.92
C MET A 162 5.06 -59.28 -21.70
N GLY A 163 5.85 -58.52 -22.47
CA GLY A 163 5.39 -57.93 -23.73
C GLY A 163 4.89 -56.49 -23.76
N SER A 164 4.82 -55.74 -22.66
CA SER A 164 4.49 -54.30 -22.75
C SER A 164 5.10 -53.46 -21.62
N ASN A 165 5.78 -52.37 -21.99
CA ASN A 165 6.45 -51.46 -21.07
C ASN A 165 5.43 -50.47 -20.49
N TRP A 166 4.93 -50.71 -19.27
CA TRP A 166 4.04 -49.79 -18.56
C TRP A 166 4.78 -49.12 -17.40
N VAL A 167 4.74 -47.78 -17.35
CA VAL A 167 5.29 -47.01 -16.22
C VAL A 167 4.23 -46.93 -15.12
N VAL A 168 4.53 -47.49 -13.94
CA VAL A 168 3.69 -47.31 -12.76
C VAL A 168 4.16 -46.05 -12.03
N TRP A 169 3.29 -45.05 -11.91
CA TRP A 169 3.59 -43.86 -11.12
C TRP A 169 3.25 -44.12 -9.66
N VAL A 170 4.26 -44.13 -8.78
CA VAL A 170 4.05 -44.15 -7.34
C VAL A 170 4.06 -42.70 -6.86
N LEU A 171 2.99 -42.29 -6.18
CA LEU A 171 2.93 -41.00 -5.50
C LEU A 171 3.56 -41.14 -4.12
N GLN A 172 4.76 -40.61 -3.96
CA GLN A 172 5.41 -40.52 -2.65
C GLN A 172 5.26 -39.10 -2.11
N GLY A 173 4.80 -38.93 -0.88
CA GLY A 173 4.57 -37.60 -0.29
C GLY A 173 5.73 -37.13 0.59
N PHE A 174 5.89 -35.81 0.69
CA PHE A 174 6.70 -35.16 1.72
C PHE A 174 5.82 -34.23 2.56
N ARG A 175 6.02 -34.24 3.88
CA ARG A 175 5.38 -33.33 4.83
C ARG A 175 6.33 -33.03 5.99
N GLU A 176 6.55 -31.76 6.27
CA GLU A 176 7.31 -31.33 7.45
C GLU A 176 6.42 -31.11 8.68
N LYS A 177 7.05 -30.95 9.84
CA LYS A 177 6.36 -30.61 11.10
C LYS A 177 5.97 -29.14 11.12
N LEU A 178 4.85 -28.84 11.79
CA LEU A 178 4.41 -27.48 12.06
C LEU A 178 5.48 -26.68 12.80
N HIS A 179 5.78 -25.50 12.30
CA HIS A 179 6.69 -24.54 12.92
C HIS A 179 6.34 -23.12 12.46
N GLY A 180 7.19 -22.12 12.71
CA GLY A 180 6.97 -20.75 12.25
C GLY A 180 8.25 -19.98 11.98
N HIS A 181 8.12 -18.86 11.28
CA HIS A 181 9.22 -17.99 10.87
C HIS A 181 8.87 -16.52 11.01
N ASN A 182 9.92 -15.69 11.05
CA ASN A 182 9.84 -14.25 10.88
C ASN A 182 10.15 -13.92 9.42
N TYR A 183 9.11 -13.80 8.60
CA TYR A 183 9.23 -13.51 7.18
C TYR A 183 9.54 -12.03 6.95
N ARG A 184 10.38 -11.74 5.95
CA ARG A 184 10.70 -10.37 5.52
C ARG A 184 10.21 -10.15 4.09
N LEU A 185 9.60 -9.00 3.87
CA LEU A 185 9.12 -8.56 2.56
C LEU A 185 10.05 -7.50 2.00
N ALA A 186 10.43 -7.67 0.73
CA ALA A 186 11.08 -6.66 -0.08
C ALA A 186 10.37 -6.60 -1.44
N VAL A 187 10.20 -5.39 -1.97
CA VAL A 187 9.51 -5.15 -3.23
C VAL A 187 10.52 -4.62 -4.23
N THR A 188 10.55 -5.22 -5.41
CA THR A 188 11.38 -4.78 -6.53
C THR A 188 10.48 -4.48 -7.72
N ILE A 189 10.57 -3.27 -8.25
CA ILE A 189 9.77 -2.80 -9.39
C ILE A 189 10.72 -2.31 -10.47
N THR A 190 10.44 -2.70 -11.69
CA THR A 190 11.21 -2.32 -12.87
C THR A 190 10.29 -1.56 -13.82
N GLY A 191 10.73 -0.39 -14.29
CA GLY A 191 9.91 0.45 -15.16
C GLY A 191 10.63 1.70 -15.64
N GLN A 192 10.01 2.41 -16.58
CA GLN A 192 10.47 3.71 -17.05
C GLN A 192 10.13 4.80 -16.04
N VAL A 193 10.86 5.92 -16.12
CA VAL A 193 10.59 7.09 -15.28
C VAL A 193 9.43 7.88 -15.86
N GLY A 194 8.42 8.13 -15.04
CA GLY A 194 7.27 8.96 -15.40
C GLY A 194 7.63 10.44 -15.53
N PRO A 195 6.69 11.27 -16.04
CA PRO A 195 6.89 12.71 -16.19
C PRO A 195 7.11 13.44 -14.86
N ASP A 196 6.74 12.82 -13.73
CA ASP A 196 6.95 13.29 -12.37
C ASP A 196 8.34 12.95 -11.80
N GLY A 197 9.18 12.23 -12.56
CA GLY A 197 10.53 11.87 -12.18
C GLY A 197 10.64 10.58 -11.34
N TYR A 198 9.56 9.80 -11.21
CA TYR A 198 9.56 8.54 -10.47
C TYR A 198 9.20 7.35 -11.36
N VAL A 199 9.77 6.19 -11.07
CA VAL A 199 9.24 4.91 -11.59
C VAL A 199 7.95 4.55 -10.85
N VAL A 200 7.95 4.79 -9.53
CA VAL A 200 6.84 4.52 -8.62
C VAL A 200 7.09 5.27 -7.29
N ASP A 201 6.04 5.78 -6.65
CA ASP A 201 6.15 6.39 -5.33
C ASP A 201 6.40 5.32 -4.25
N PHE A 202 7.50 5.48 -3.49
CA PHE A 202 7.82 4.61 -2.36
C PHE A 202 6.76 4.64 -1.25
N GLY A 203 5.98 5.72 -1.15
CA GLY A 203 4.85 5.84 -0.24
C GLY A 203 3.79 4.77 -0.50
N GLU A 204 3.40 4.57 -1.76
CA GLU A 204 2.43 3.55 -2.17
C GLU A 204 2.93 2.15 -1.85
N ILE A 205 4.18 1.84 -2.22
CA ILE A 205 4.81 0.55 -1.91
C ILE A 205 4.75 0.28 -0.40
N LYS A 206 5.15 1.27 0.42
CA LYS A 206 5.17 1.11 1.88
C LYS A 206 3.77 0.92 2.48
N LYS A 207 2.74 1.56 1.92
CA LYS A 207 1.35 1.39 2.38
C LYS A 207 0.86 -0.02 2.09
N ILE A 208 0.98 -0.46 0.84
CA ILE A 208 0.52 -1.79 0.41
C ILE A 208 1.28 -2.88 1.19
N SER A 209 2.61 -2.81 1.24
CA SER A 209 3.42 -3.77 2.00
C SER A 209 3.04 -3.82 3.48
N ARG A 210 2.70 -2.68 4.09
CA ARG A 210 2.26 -2.64 5.49
C ARG A 210 0.93 -3.34 5.70
N VAL A 211 -0.02 -3.16 4.79
CA VAL A 211 -1.33 -3.84 4.85
C VAL A 211 -1.13 -5.34 4.76
N ILE A 212 -0.39 -5.81 3.75
CA ILE A 212 -0.13 -7.24 3.54
C ILE A 212 0.61 -7.86 4.74
N CYS A 213 1.71 -7.25 5.19
CA CYS A 213 2.44 -7.78 6.34
C CYS A 213 1.57 -7.81 7.60
N LYS A 214 0.68 -6.83 7.79
CA LYS A 214 -0.22 -6.80 8.94
C LYS A 214 -1.28 -7.90 8.87
N GLU A 215 -1.85 -8.16 7.69
CA GLU A 215 -2.84 -9.22 7.48
C GLU A 215 -2.25 -10.62 7.69
N LEU A 216 -0.99 -10.83 7.30
CA LEU A 216 -0.31 -12.11 7.46
C LEU A 216 0.35 -12.30 8.84
N ASN A 217 0.54 -11.23 9.62
CA ASN A 217 1.21 -11.33 10.91
C ASN A 217 0.36 -12.07 11.94
N GLU A 218 1.02 -12.93 12.73
CA GLU A 218 0.40 -13.77 13.76
C GLU A 218 -0.67 -14.72 13.21
N SER A 219 -0.50 -15.16 11.97
CA SER A 219 -1.41 -16.09 11.29
C SER A 219 -0.77 -17.46 11.05
N PHE A 220 -1.61 -18.44 10.69
CA PHE A 220 -1.18 -19.71 10.14
C PHE A 220 -1.40 -19.70 8.61
N LEU A 221 -0.34 -19.90 7.83
CA LEU A 221 -0.41 -19.87 6.38
C LEU A 221 -1.00 -21.18 5.86
N VAL A 222 -2.18 -21.11 5.25
CA VAL A 222 -2.88 -22.27 4.67
C VAL A 222 -2.87 -22.17 3.14
N PRO A 223 -2.15 -23.07 2.43
CA PRO A 223 -2.18 -23.09 0.98
C PRO A 223 -3.48 -23.73 0.49
N MET A 224 -4.54 -22.92 0.34
CA MET A 224 -5.89 -23.37 -0.01
C MET A 224 -5.97 -24.16 -1.33
N ASN A 225 -5.03 -23.95 -2.25
CA ASN A 225 -4.97 -24.60 -3.56
C ASN A 225 -3.97 -25.78 -3.59
N SER A 226 -3.51 -26.27 -2.43
CA SER A 226 -2.60 -27.43 -2.37
C SER A 226 -3.32 -28.72 -2.74
N ASP A 227 -2.73 -29.51 -3.64
CA ASP A 227 -3.21 -30.85 -3.97
C ASP A 227 -2.81 -31.92 -2.93
N ALA A 228 -1.91 -31.57 -2.02
CA ALA A 228 -1.42 -32.41 -0.94
C ALA A 228 -2.22 -32.26 0.36
N LEU A 229 -3.13 -31.29 0.45
CA LEU A 229 -3.92 -31.02 1.65
C LEU A 229 -5.43 -31.08 1.37
N LYS A 230 -6.17 -31.66 2.31
CA LYS A 230 -7.61 -31.51 2.40
C LYS A 230 -7.92 -30.43 3.44
N VAL A 231 -8.34 -29.26 2.97
CA VAL A 231 -8.73 -28.13 3.82
C VAL A 231 -10.24 -28.11 3.97
N CYS A 232 -10.72 -28.23 5.21
CA CYS A 232 -12.14 -28.19 5.54
C CYS A 232 -12.43 -27.07 6.53
N THR A 233 -13.55 -26.38 6.36
CA THR A 233 -14.06 -25.42 7.35
C THR A 233 -15.00 -26.13 8.31
N SER A 234 -14.74 -26.01 9.61
CA SER A 234 -15.62 -26.50 10.68
C SER A 234 -16.89 -25.63 10.80
N ARG A 235 -17.96 -26.19 11.38
CA ARG A 235 -19.18 -25.45 11.78
C ARG A 235 -18.89 -24.31 12.78
N THR A 236 -17.74 -24.34 13.45
CA THR A 236 -17.25 -23.28 14.36
C THR A 236 -16.38 -22.23 13.67
N GLY A 237 -16.11 -22.37 12.36
CA GLY A 237 -15.23 -21.46 11.61
C GLY A 237 -13.74 -21.82 11.68
N GLU A 238 -13.36 -22.91 12.35
CA GLU A 238 -11.96 -23.38 12.40
C GLU A 238 -11.55 -24.09 11.10
N LEU A 239 -10.35 -23.78 10.62
CA LEU A 239 -9.76 -24.46 9.46
C LEU A 239 -9.03 -25.72 9.92
N VAL A 240 -9.44 -26.88 9.38
CA VAL A 240 -8.76 -28.15 9.60
C VAL A 240 -8.05 -28.55 8.31
N ALA A 241 -6.72 -28.55 8.33
CA ALA A 241 -5.89 -29.07 7.25
C ALA A 241 -5.45 -30.50 7.59
N MET A 242 -6.00 -31.48 6.86
CA MET A 242 -5.58 -32.88 6.92
C MET A 242 -4.65 -33.17 5.74
N GLY A 243 -3.57 -33.90 5.97
CA GLY A 243 -2.59 -34.30 4.97
C GLY A 243 -2.05 -35.68 5.29
#